data_AF-A0A7G5Z0L3-F1
#
_entry.id   AF-A0A7G5Z0L3-F1
#
_cell.length_a   1.000
_cell.length_b   1.000
_cell.length_c   1.000
_cell.angle_alpha   90.00
_cell.angle_beta   90.00
_cell.angle_gamma   90.00
#
_symmetry.space_group_name_H-M   'P 1'
#
loop_
_entity.id
_entity.type
_entity.pdbx_description
1 polymer ?
#
loop_
_entity_poly.entity_id
_entity_poly.type
_entity_poly.pdbx_seq_one_letter_code
_entity_poly.pdbx_strand_id
1 'polypeptide(L)'
;MKKIWLLALAGLSTGCTPPATNDKSVSVRQQKIASLNAISQKCGLPQSALTLEREDDIHFQPPPTARYESFDCALTELRKSKFPKLGFVGNEQYVVEGNSQ
;
A
#
# COMPACT_ATOMS: atom_id res chain seq x y z
N MET A 1 -57.24 23.81 13.10
CA MET A 1 -56.40 23.14 14.13
C MET A 1 -56.67 21.64 14.07
N LYS A 2 -55.74 20.84 13.52
CA LYS A 2 -55.86 19.38 13.43
C LYS A 2 -54.54 18.78 13.91
N LYS A 3 -54.58 18.19 15.11
CA LYS A 3 -53.47 17.51 15.77
C LYS A 3 -53.23 16.19 15.05
N ILE A 4 -52.05 16.01 14.46
CA ILE A 4 -51.66 14.74 13.83
C ILE A 4 -50.70 14.04 14.79
N TRP A 5 -51.13 12.84 15.17
CA TRP A 5 -50.49 11.95 16.12
C TRP A 5 -49.16 11.41 15.59
N LEU A 6 -48.16 11.37 16.47
CA LEU A 6 -46.93 10.60 16.31
C LEU A 6 -47.25 9.11 16.18
N LEU A 7 -46.77 8.48 15.11
CA LEU A 7 -46.60 7.03 15.06
C LEU A 7 -45.10 6.73 15.00
N ALA A 8 -44.63 6.16 16.11
CA ALA A 8 -43.31 5.56 16.21
C ALA A 8 -43.27 4.30 15.33
N LEU A 9 -42.38 4.27 14.33
CA LEU A 9 -41.95 3.03 13.70
C LEU A 9 -40.63 2.59 14.35
N ALA A 10 -40.74 1.54 15.16
CA ALA A 10 -39.62 0.72 15.58
C ALA A 10 -39.05 0.02 14.34
N GLY A 11 -37.91 0.51 13.84
CA GLY A 11 -37.09 -0.20 12.87
C GLY A 11 -36.15 -1.15 13.59
N LEU A 12 -36.50 -2.45 13.63
CA LEU A 12 -35.52 -3.51 13.91
C LEU A 12 -34.51 -3.52 12.76
N SER A 13 -33.34 -2.93 12.97
CA SER A 13 -32.19 -3.17 12.10
C SER A 13 -31.61 -4.54 12.45
N THR A 14 -32.06 -5.56 11.71
CA THR A 14 -31.33 -6.82 11.55
C THR A 14 -29.87 -6.53 11.24
N GLY A 15 -29.00 -7.11 12.07
CA GLY A 15 -27.58 -6.83 12.10
C GLY A 15 -26.86 -7.14 10.79
N CYS A 16 -25.87 -6.29 10.51
CA CYS A 16 -24.69 -6.70 9.77
C CYS A 16 -23.55 -6.69 10.79
N THR A 17 -23.33 -7.83 11.46
CA THR A 17 -22.12 -8.03 12.26
C THR A 17 -20.94 -8.08 11.28
N PRO A 18 -19.96 -7.15 11.36
CA PRO A 18 -18.76 -7.30 10.57
C PRO A 18 -18.06 -8.60 10.98
N PRO A 19 -17.50 -9.37 10.02
CA PRO A 19 -16.69 -10.52 10.36
C PRO A 19 -15.55 -10.07 11.28
N ALA A 20 -15.38 -10.74 12.41
CA ALA A 20 -14.29 -10.49 13.34
C ALA A 20 -12.96 -10.74 12.62
N THR A 21 -12.40 -9.69 12.03
CA THR A 21 -11.07 -9.71 11.45
C THR A 21 -10.08 -9.72 12.59
N ASN A 22 -9.13 -10.64 12.53
CA ASN A 22 -8.05 -10.81 13.49
C ASN A 22 -7.22 -9.50 13.59
N ASP A 23 -7.55 -8.64 14.57
CA ASP A 23 -7.08 -7.25 14.71
C ASP A 23 -5.55 -7.08 14.63
N LYS A 24 -4.81 -8.13 15.01
CA LYS A 24 -3.34 -8.11 14.96
C LYS A 24 -2.79 -8.08 13.53
N SER A 25 -3.41 -8.81 12.61
CA SER A 25 -2.93 -8.92 11.21
C SER A 25 -3.06 -7.59 10.45
N VAL A 26 -4.17 -6.87 10.66
CA VAL A 26 -4.43 -5.56 10.06
C VAL A 26 -3.45 -4.52 10.59
N SER A 27 -3.19 -4.53 11.90
CA SER A 27 -2.23 -3.62 12.54
C SER A 27 -0.80 -3.82 12.02
N VAL A 28 -0.33 -5.06 11.89
CA VAL A 28 1.02 -5.37 11.38
C VAL A 28 1.18 -4.92 9.92
N ARG A 29 0.18 -5.19 9.06
CA ARG A 29 0.23 -4.74 7.66
C ARG A 29 0.30 -3.22 7.56
N GLN A 30 -0.49 -2.51 8.35
CA GLN A 30 -0.51 -1.05 8.35
C GLN A 30 0.84 -0.46 8.82
N GLN A 31 1.49 -1.10 9.81
CA GLN A 31 2.82 -0.71 10.25
C GLN A 31 3.86 -0.87 9.13
N LYS A 32 3.83 -1.99 8.39
CA LYS A 32 4.72 -2.19 7.23
C LYS A 32 4.52 -1.10 6.17
N ILE A 33 3.27 -0.79 5.83
CA ILE A 33 2.94 0.28 4.87
C ILE A 33 3.45 1.64 5.37
N ALA A 34 3.26 1.95 6.65
CA ALA A 34 3.77 3.18 7.24
C ALA A 34 5.31 3.26 7.18
N SER A 35 6.01 2.13 7.42
CA SER A 35 7.46 2.06 7.27
C SER A 35 7.91 2.28 5.82
N LEU A 36 7.22 1.69 4.83
CA LEU A 36 7.54 1.92 3.41
C LEU A 36 7.33 3.38 3.02
N ASN A 37 6.23 3.99 3.46
CA ASN A 37 5.96 5.41 3.23
C ASN A 37 7.04 6.31 3.84
N ALA A 38 7.51 5.98 5.05
CA ALA A 38 8.60 6.71 5.70
C ALA A 38 9.92 6.59 4.92
N ILE A 39 10.23 5.41 4.38
CA ILE A 39 11.41 5.21 3.52
C ILE A 39 11.29 6.03 2.23
N SER A 40 10.15 5.97 1.53
CA SER A 40 9.92 6.75 0.31
C SER A 40 10.11 8.25 0.58
N GLN A 41 9.50 8.78 1.64
CA GLN A 41 9.66 10.19 2.01
C GLN A 41 11.11 10.55 2.35
N LYS A 42 11.79 9.73 3.14
CA LYS A 42 13.19 9.95 3.54
C LYS A 42 14.13 10.01 2.33
N CYS A 43 13.88 9.19 1.32
CA CYS A 43 14.73 9.08 0.13
C CYS A 43 14.28 9.97 -1.04
N GLY A 44 13.25 10.81 -0.85
CA GLY A 44 12.75 11.72 -1.89
C GLY A 44 12.05 11.00 -3.03
N LEU A 45 11.43 9.85 -2.76
CA LEU A 45 10.65 9.08 -3.72
C LEU A 45 9.15 9.27 -3.48
N PRO A 46 8.31 9.13 -4.53
CA PRO A 46 6.87 9.10 -4.34
C PRO A 46 6.45 7.87 -3.52
N GLN A 47 5.34 7.96 -2.79
CA GLN A 47 4.83 6.83 -2.00
C GLN A 47 4.54 5.61 -2.86
N SER A 48 4.14 5.81 -4.13
CA SER A 48 3.92 4.74 -5.09
C SER A 48 5.19 3.97 -5.50
N ALA A 49 6.38 4.49 -5.18
CA ALA A 49 7.63 3.80 -5.50
C ALA A 49 7.79 2.50 -4.71
N LEU A 50 7.27 2.43 -3.49
CA LEU A 50 7.37 1.25 -2.62
C LEU A 50 5.98 0.76 -2.25
N THR A 51 5.62 -0.42 -2.75
CA THR A 51 4.30 -1.01 -2.51
C THR A 51 4.42 -2.38 -1.85
N LEU A 52 3.54 -2.64 -0.88
CA LEU A 52 3.37 -3.95 -0.26
C LEU A 52 2.24 -4.70 -0.99
N GLU A 53 2.59 -5.65 -1.87
CA GLU A 53 1.57 -6.42 -2.60
C GLU A 53 0.97 -7.54 -1.75
N ARG A 54 1.82 -8.48 -1.34
CA ARG A 54 1.45 -9.61 -0.49
C ARG A 54 1.95 -9.37 0.93
N GLU A 55 1.80 -10.36 1.81
CA GLU A 55 2.06 -10.22 3.24
C GLU A 55 3.48 -9.70 3.57
N ASP A 56 4.44 -10.03 2.70
CA ASP A 56 5.87 -9.77 2.90
C ASP A 56 6.62 -9.36 1.63
N ASP A 57 5.92 -9.25 0.50
CA ASP A 57 6.54 -8.95 -0.79
C ASP A 57 6.48 -7.45 -1.05
N ILE A 58 7.66 -6.85 -1.18
CA ILE A 58 7.81 -5.43 -1.52
C ILE A 58 8.14 -5.32 -3.00
N HIS A 59 7.34 -4.50 -3.68
CA HIS A 59 7.60 -4.06 -5.02
C HIS A 59 8.24 -2.67 -4.96
N PHE A 60 9.44 -2.55 -5.53
CA PHE A 60 10.14 -1.28 -5.68
C PHE A 60 10.16 -0.84 -7.15
N GLN A 61 9.40 0.20 -7.46
CA GLN A 61 9.27 0.76 -8.81
C GLN A 61 9.40 2.29 -8.78
N PRO A 62 10.64 2.83 -8.76
CA PRO A 62 10.86 4.27 -8.79
C PRO A 62 10.43 4.87 -10.15
N PRO A 63 10.14 6.18 -10.21
CA PRO A 63 9.90 6.85 -11.48
C PRO A 63 11.16 6.80 -12.36
N PRO A 64 11.04 6.79 -13.70
CA PRO A 64 12.18 6.72 -14.61
C PRO A 64 13.11 7.94 -14.50
N THR A 65 12.61 9.05 -13.95
CA THR A 65 13.36 10.27 -13.67
C THR A 65 13.95 10.31 -12.26
N ALA A 66 13.79 9.24 -11.46
CA ALA A 66 14.36 9.18 -10.13
C ALA A 66 15.89 9.28 -10.21
N ARG A 67 16.44 10.11 -9.33
CA ARG A 67 17.88 10.21 -9.18
C ARG A 67 18.46 8.92 -8.61
N TYR A 68 19.66 8.58 -9.05
CA TYR A 68 20.37 7.39 -8.56
C TYR A 68 20.57 7.42 -7.04
N GLU A 69 20.81 8.60 -6.45
CA GLU A 69 21.00 8.74 -5.01
C GLU A 69 19.71 8.43 -4.21
N SER A 70 18.54 8.78 -4.76
CA SER A 70 17.24 8.42 -4.16
C SER A 70 17.00 6.91 -4.22
N PHE A 71 17.39 6.27 -5.32
CA PHE A 71 17.31 4.82 -5.48
C PHE A 71 18.21 4.08 -4.48
N ASP A 72 19.47 4.47 -4.39
CA ASP A 72 20.45 3.85 -3.48
C ASP A 72 20.07 4.06 -2.01
N CYS A 73 19.57 5.24 -1.66
CA CYS A 73 19.00 5.53 -0.34
C CYS A 73 17.88 4.54 0.00
N ALA A 74 16.92 4.34 -0.90
CA ALA A 74 15.76 3.49 -0.66
C ALA A 74 16.17 2.02 -0.45
N LEU A 75 17.08 1.50 -1.30
CA LEU A 75 17.61 0.15 -1.13
C LEU A 75 18.35 -0.02 0.19
N THR A 76 19.14 0.98 0.58
CA THR A 76 19.88 0.96 1.85
C THR A 76 18.95 0.93 3.06
N GLU A 77 17.89 1.74 3.05
CA GLU A 77 16.91 1.75 4.13
C GLU A 77 16.05 0.49 4.16
N LEU A 78 15.65 -0.03 2.99
CA LEU A 78 14.94 -1.30 2.89
C LEU A 78 15.74 -2.46 3.49
N ARG A 79 17.05 -2.54 3.19
CA ARG A 79 17.95 -3.56 3.78
C ARG A 79 18.02 -3.46 5.31
N LYS A 80 17.93 -2.26 5.89
CA LYS A 80 17.92 -2.07 7.35
C LYS A 80 16.60 -2.50 7.99
N SER A 81 15.49 -2.35 7.26
CA SER A 81 14.13 -2.53 7.79
C SER A 81 13.66 -3.98 7.99
N LYS A 82 14.55 -4.98 7.87
CA LYS A 82 14.27 -6.42 8.10
C LYS A 82 13.06 -6.98 7.34
N PHE A 83 12.67 -6.38 6.22
CA PHE A 83 11.65 -6.99 5.37
C PHE A 83 12.20 -8.30 4.79
N PRO A 84 11.44 -9.41 4.86
CA PRO A 84 11.97 -10.73 4.54
C PRO A 84 12.11 -10.99 3.03
N LYS A 85 11.44 -10.22 2.17
CA LYS A 85 11.48 -10.41 0.71
C LYS A 85 11.55 -9.08 -0.03
N LEU A 86 12.72 -8.79 -0.59
CA LEU A 86 12.93 -7.72 -1.56
C LEU A 86 13.09 -8.39 -2.92
N GLY A 87 12.02 -8.38 -3.73
CA GLY A 87 12.08 -8.83 -5.11
C GLY A 87 12.53 -7.68 -6.00
N PHE A 88 13.54 -7.91 -6.83
CA PHE A 88 13.79 -7.05 -7.98
C PHE A 88 12.85 -7.52 -9.09
N VAL A 89 11.78 -6.77 -9.33
CA VAL A 89 11.00 -6.90 -10.56
C VAL A 89 11.88 -6.33 -11.66
N GLY A 90 12.24 -7.17 -12.62
CA GLY A 90 13.20 -6.86 -13.65
C GLY A 90 12.59 -5.89 -14.66
N ASN A 91 13.44 -5.39 -15.55
CA ASN A 91 13.05 -4.53 -16.66
C ASN A 91 12.23 -5.29 -17.72
N GLU A 92 11.37 -6.26 -17.36
CA GLU A 92 10.49 -7.00 -18.28
C GLU A 92 9.47 -6.11 -19.01
N GLN A 93 9.35 -4.84 -18.62
CA GLN A 93 8.65 -3.81 -19.40
C GLN A 93 9.49 -3.20 -20.54
N TYR A 94 10.75 -3.58 -20.70
CA TYR A 94 11.60 -3.13 -21.80
C TYR A 94 11.18 -3.84 -23.09
N VAL A 95 10.14 -3.28 -23.73
CA VAL A 95 9.85 -3.56 -25.13
C VAL A 95 10.95 -2.88 -25.93
N VAL A 96 11.91 -3.66 -26.43
CA VAL A 96 12.71 -3.21 -27.58
C VAL A 96 11.71 -3.01 -28.70
N GLU A 97 11.38 -1.77 -29.05
CA GLU A 97 10.78 -1.49 -30.35
C GLU A 97 11.82 -1.82 -31.41
N GLY A 98 11.91 -3.11 -31.73
CA GLY A 98 12.66 -3.63 -32.85
C GLY A 98 11.96 -3.16 -34.10
N ASN A 99 12.47 -2.08 -34.67
CA ASN A 99 12.25 -1.69 -36.05
C ASN A 99 12.52 -2.93 -36.92
N SER A 100 11.45 -3.67 -37.26
CA SER A 100 11.51 -4.76 -38.23
C SER A 100 11.67 -4.10 -39.59
N GLN A 101 12.92 -4.06 -40.05
CA GLN A 101 13.26 -3.83 -41.46
C GLN A 101 12.72 -4.96 -42.32
#